data_AF-A0A660NDP2-F1
#
_entry.id   AF-A0A660NDP2-F1
#
_cell.length_a   1.000
_cell.length_b   1.000
_cell.length_c   1.000
_cell.angle_alpha   90.00
_cell.angle_beta   90.00
_cell.angle_gamma   90.00
#
_symmetry.space_group_name_H-M   'P 1'
#
loop_
_entity.id
_entity.type
_entity.pdbx_description
1 polymer ?
#
loop_
_entity_poly.entity_id
_entity_poly.type
_entity_poly.pdbx_seq_one_letter_code
_entity_poly.pdbx_strand_id
1 'polypeptide(L)'
;MQMYASMGIGARALEIGQQIENKLSERFAQIDRVSEYNQLKVLRAMQENRVSAEHFSATTGYGYDDAGRDTLEKVYASVFCGESALVGAQLASGTHALAVALFGNLRPGDELLSPVGKPYDTLEEVIGIRPS
;
A
#
# COMPACT_ATOMS: atom_id res chain seq x y z
N MET A 1 -8.12 31.32 15.43
CA MET A 1 -8.69 32.15 14.35
C MET A 1 -7.66 33.02 13.63
N GLN A 2 -6.72 33.69 14.33
CA GLN A 2 -5.70 34.53 13.66
C GLN A 2 -4.87 33.78 12.61
N MET A 3 -4.46 32.53 12.89
CA MET A 3 -3.71 31.69 11.94
C MET A 3 -4.51 31.33 10.67
N TYR A 4 -5.80 31.00 10.82
CA TYR A 4 -6.67 30.69 9.68
C TYR A 4 -6.93 31.93 8.82
N ALA A 5 -7.16 33.08 9.47
CA ALA A 5 -7.34 34.36 8.78
C ALA A 5 -6.05 34.79 8.03
N SER A 6 -4.86 34.58 8.61
CA SER A 6 -3.59 34.87 7.93
C SER A 6 -3.33 33.97 6.72
N MET A 7 -3.98 32.80 6.64
CA MET A 7 -3.96 31.90 5.48
C MET A 7 -5.10 32.17 4.48
N GLY A 8 -5.88 33.24 4.68
CA GLY A 8 -7.00 33.58 3.81
C GLY A 8 -8.26 32.71 3.99
N ILE A 9 -8.33 31.93 5.08
CA ILE A 9 -9.49 31.07 5.36
C ILE A 9 -10.55 31.89 6.11
N GLY A 10 -11.67 32.16 5.43
CA GLY A 10 -12.77 32.93 5.98
C GLY A 10 -13.52 32.21 7.11
N ALA A 11 -14.10 32.99 8.04
CA ALA A 11 -14.82 32.46 9.20
C ALA A 11 -15.96 31.49 8.83
N ARG A 12 -16.68 31.76 7.73
CA ARG A 12 -17.74 30.88 7.22
C ARG A 12 -17.21 29.49 6.82
N ALA A 13 -16.03 29.41 6.21
CA ALA A 13 -15.43 28.13 5.82
C ALA A 13 -15.05 27.30 7.06
N LEU A 14 -14.52 27.95 8.10
CA LEU A 14 -14.21 27.30 9.38
C LEU A 14 -15.45 26.75 10.06
N GLU A 15 -16.52 27.55 10.11
CA GLU A 15 -17.77 27.12 10.74
C GLU A 15 -18.38 25.90 10.04
N ILE A 16 -18.43 25.91 8.71
CA ILE A 16 -18.88 24.76 7.92
C ILE A 16 -17.97 23.55 8.18
N GLY A 17 -16.65 23.73 8.17
CA GLY A 17 -15.68 22.69 8.46
C GLY A 17 -15.93 22.02 9.81
N GLN A 18 -16.05 22.81 10.87
CA GLN A 18 -16.29 22.30 12.23
C GLN A 18 -17.62 21.56 12.34
N GLN A 19 -18.69 22.08 11.71
CA GLN A 19 -20.00 21.42 11.72
C GLN A 19 -19.96 20.05 11.03
N ILE A 20 -19.26 19.94 9.89
CA ILE A 20 -19.11 18.67 9.17
C ILE A 20 -18.21 17.71 9.94
N GLU A 21 -17.08 18.20 10.47
CA GLU A 21 -16.16 17.40 11.28
C GLU A 21 -16.88 16.77 12.49
N ASN A 22 -17.68 17.55 13.21
CA ASN A 22 -18.46 17.04 14.34
C ASN A 22 -19.43 15.92 13.93
N LYS A 23 -20.04 16.02 12.73
CA LYS A 23 -20.92 14.97 12.18
C LYS A 23 -20.17 13.72 11.75
N LEU A 24 -18.86 13.82 11.49
CA LEU A 24 -18.01 12.70 11.07
C LEU A 24 -17.33 11.98 12.24
N SER A 25 -17.52 12.45 13.49
CA SER A 25 -16.89 11.90 14.69
C SER A 25 -17.04 10.38 14.83
N GLU A 26 -18.23 9.83 14.57
CA GLU A 26 -18.46 8.38 14.59
C GLU A 26 -17.66 7.63 13.52
N ARG A 27 -17.52 8.21 12.31
CA ARG A 27 -16.74 7.64 11.22
C ARG A 27 -15.24 7.68 11.54
N PHE A 28 -14.75 8.75 12.16
CA PHE A 28 -13.36 8.81 12.62
C PHE A 28 -13.09 7.78 13.70
N ALA A 29 -13.99 7.64 14.69
CA ALA A 29 -13.86 6.60 15.71
C ALA A 29 -13.86 5.17 15.11
N GLN A 30 -14.56 4.93 14.00
CA GLN A 30 -14.48 3.66 13.27
C GLN A 30 -13.12 3.46 12.59
N ILE A 31 -12.59 4.50 11.93
CA ILE A 31 -11.27 4.48 11.30
C ILE A 31 -10.19 4.21 12.37
N ASP A 32 -10.28 4.85 13.54
CA ASP A 32 -9.33 4.67 14.64
C ASP A 32 -9.30 3.22 15.14
N ARG A 33 -10.46 2.58 15.30
CA ARG A 33 -10.55 1.16 15.67
C ARG A 33 -9.91 0.23 14.62
N VAL A 34 -10.14 0.51 13.34
CA VAL A 34 -9.51 -0.25 12.24
C VAL A 34 -8.00 -0.03 12.21
N SER A 35 -7.56 1.21 12.44
CA SER A 35 -6.15 1.57 12.52
C SER A 35 -5.46 0.87 13.68
N GLU A 36 -6.05 0.87 14.87
CA GLU A 36 -5.53 0.17 16.05
C GLU A 36 -5.37 -1.34 15.79
N TYR A 37 -6.40 -1.98 15.24
CA TYR A 37 -6.33 -3.39 14.87
C TYR A 37 -5.20 -3.68 13.88
N ASN A 38 -5.09 -2.88 12.81
CA ASN A 38 -4.06 -3.06 11.80
C ASN A 38 -2.64 -2.75 12.34
N GLN A 39 -2.51 -1.81 13.27
CA GLN A 39 -1.26 -1.52 13.95
C GLN A 39 -0.77 -2.73 14.74
N LEU A 40 -1.67 -3.37 15.51
CA LEU A 40 -1.34 -4.60 16.25
C LEU A 40 -1.03 -5.76 15.30
N LYS A 41 -1.74 -5.88 14.17
CA LYS A 41 -1.47 -6.89 13.14
C LYS A 41 -0.05 -6.75 12.57
N VAL A 42 0.37 -5.53 12.22
CA VAL A 42 1.73 -5.26 11.70
C VAL A 42 2.78 -5.50 12.77
N LEU A 43 2.56 -5.00 14.00
CA LEU A 43 3.48 -5.21 15.11
C LEU A 43 3.69 -6.70 15.39
N ARG A 44 2.61 -7.48 15.42
CA ARG A 44 2.66 -8.92 15.63
C ARG A 44 3.45 -9.62 14.52
N ALA A 45 3.22 -9.28 13.25
CA ALA A 45 3.96 -9.86 12.13
C ALA A 45 5.47 -9.55 12.21
N MET A 46 5.85 -8.35 12.64
CA MET A 46 7.26 -8.00 12.90
C MET A 46 7.85 -8.82 14.04
N GLN A 47 7.11 -9.04 15.13
CA GLN A 47 7.53 -9.85 16.27
C GLN A 47 7.71 -11.33 15.90
N GLU A 48 6.74 -11.91 15.17
CA GLU A 48 6.77 -13.31 14.71
C GLU A 48 7.97 -13.57 13.79
N ASN A 49 8.30 -12.61 12.93
CA ASN A 49 9.47 -12.67 12.04
C ASN A 49 10.76 -12.13 12.68
N ARG A 50 10.74 -11.82 13.98
CA ARG A 50 11.91 -11.40 14.78
C ARG A 50 12.69 -10.23 14.17
N VAL A 51 11.99 -9.21 13.69
CA VAL A 51 12.63 -8.03 13.12
C VAL A 51 13.56 -7.39 14.16
N SER A 52 14.85 -7.30 13.84
CA SER A 52 15.91 -6.71 14.65
C SER A 52 16.66 -5.61 13.89
N ALA A 53 17.60 -4.95 14.58
CA ALA A 53 18.46 -3.93 13.99
C ALA A 53 19.30 -4.44 12.80
N GLU A 54 19.63 -5.73 12.78
CA GLU A 54 20.46 -6.35 11.75
C GLU A 54 19.79 -6.34 10.36
N HIS A 55 18.45 -6.43 10.33
CA HIS A 55 17.67 -6.39 9.09
C HIS A 55 17.66 -5.03 8.40
N PHE A 56 18.19 -3.98 9.03
CA PHE A 56 18.35 -2.65 8.40
C PHE A 56 19.72 -2.48 7.74
N SER A 57 20.56 -3.52 7.71
CA SER A 57 21.85 -3.48 7.04
C SER A 57 21.67 -3.38 5.53
N ALA A 58 22.42 -2.48 4.89
CA ALA A 58 22.40 -2.36 3.43
C ALA A 58 23.18 -3.50 2.77
N THR A 59 22.66 -4.01 1.65
CA THR A 59 23.38 -4.91 0.75
C THR A 59 23.80 -4.15 -0.52
N THR A 60 24.89 -4.61 -1.15
CA THR A 60 25.41 -4.01 -2.39
C THR A 60 25.74 -5.10 -3.41
N GLY A 61 25.98 -4.72 -4.66
CA GLY A 61 26.25 -5.66 -5.74
C GLY A 61 25.03 -6.52 -6.04
N TYR A 62 25.21 -7.85 -6.07
CA TYR A 62 24.14 -8.80 -6.40
C TYR A 62 23.05 -8.92 -5.32
N GLY A 63 23.35 -8.54 -4.06
CA GLY A 63 22.37 -8.64 -2.96
C GLY A 63 22.00 -10.07 -2.58
N TYR A 64 22.95 -11.01 -2.67
CA TYR A 64 22.78 -12.36 -2.12
C TYR A 64 22.72 -12.32 -0.59
N ASP A 65 21.97 -13.26 -0.02
CA ASP A 65 21.82 -13.45 1.44
C ASP A 65 21.39 -12.17 2.19
N ASP A 66 20.52 -11.38 1.55
CA ASP A 66 19.95 -10.17 2.16
C ASP A 66 18.86 -10.52 3.17
N ALA A 67 19.27 -10.75 4.41
CA ALA A 67 18.35 -11.05 5.50
C ALA A 67 17.30 -9.94 5.74
N GLY A 68 17.62 -8.68 5.42
CA GLY A 68 16.69 -7.55 5.57
C GLY A 68 15.53 -7.65 4.59
N ARG A 69 15.85 -7.84 3.30
CA ARG A 69 14.87 -8.07 2.24
C ARG A 69 14.02 -9.31 2.53
N ASP A 70 14.67 -10.45 2.81
CA ASP A 70 13.99 -11.73 2.97
C ASP A 70 13.06 -11.71 4.21
N THR A 71 13.47 -11.04 5.29
CA THR A 71 12.60 -10.85 6.47
C THR A 71 11.45 -9.88 6.18
N LEU A 72 11.67 -8.81 5.42
CA LEU A 72 10.60 -7.89 5.03
C LEU A 72 9.50 -8.60 4.22
N GLU A 73 9.89 -9.45 3.27
CA GLU A 73 8.95 -10.25 2.49
C GLU A 73 8.13 -11.20 3.38
N LYS A 74 8.77 -11.87 4.35
CA LYS A 74 8.04 -12.70 5.32
C LYS A 74 7.06 -11.89 6.17
N VAL A 75 7.44 -10.69 6.62
CA VAL A 75 6.54 -9.80 7.36
C VAL A 75 5.31 -9.45 6.51
N TYR A 76 5.49 -9.07 5.25
CA TYR A 76 4.38 -8.80 4.34
C TYR A 76 3.49 -10.02 4.13
N ALA A 77 4.08 -11.19 3.89
CA ALA A 77 3.34 -12.45 3.76
C ALA A 77 2.51 -12.73 5.01
N SER A 78 3.06 -12.55 6.22
CA SER A 78 2.34 -12.70 7.48
C SER A 78 1.19 -11.69 7.64
N VAL A 79 1.40 -10.41 7.30
CA VAL A 79 0.38 -9.34 7.42
C VAL A 79 -0.80 -9.55 6.48
N PHE A 80 -0.53 -10.04 5.27
CA PHE A 80 -1.54 -10.27 4.23
C PHE A 80 -2.04 -11.72 4.18
N CYS A 81 -1.58 -12.58 5.09
CA CYS A 81 -1.92 -13.99 5.16
C CYS A 81 -1.64 -14.75 3.85
N GLY A 82 -0.58 -14.38 3.16
CA GLY A 82 -0.08 -15.07 1.95
C GLY A 82 1.02 -16.07 2.28
N GLU A 83 1.25 -17.03 1.38
CA GLU A 83 2.34 -18.00 1.50
C GLU A 83 3.72 -17.37 1.26
N SER A 84 3.76 -16.29 0.46
CA SER A 84 4.96 -15.55 0.08
C SER A 84 4.59 -14.11 -0.29
N ALA A 85 5.59 -13.23 -0.32
CA ALA A 85 5.44 -11.86 -0.82
C ALA A 85 6.70 -11.46 -1.61
N LEU A 86 6.55 -10.51 -2.53
CA LEU A 86 7.66 -9.88 -3.24
C LEU A 86 7.62 -8.38 -2.93
N VAL A 87 8.61 -7.89 -2.20
CA VAL A 87 8.63 -6.50 -1.70
C VAL A 87 10.03 -5.94 -1.82
N GLY A 88 10.20 -4.94 -2.68
CA GLY A 88 11.50 -4.31 -2.86
C GLY A 88 11.48 -3.13 -3.81
N ALA A 89 12.57 -2.36 -3.78
CA ALA A 89 12.74 -1.17 -4.60
C ALA A 89 12.81 -1.45 -6.11
N GLN A 90 12.97 -2.71 -6.51
CA GLN A 90 12.92 -3.16 -7.91
C GLN A 90 11.53 -2.93 -8.53
N LEU A 91 10.46 -2.92 -7.70
CA LEU A 91 9.11 -2.58 -8.11
C LEU A 91 8.93 -1.05 -8.12
N ALA A 92 9.26 -0.43 -9.25
CA ALA A 92 9.20 1.03 -9.44
C ALA A 92 7.82 1.69 -9.16
N SER A 93 6.71 0.97 -9.30
CA SER A 93 5.36 1.52 -9.09
C SER A 93 4.31 0.43 -8.85
N GLY A 94 3.11 0.83 -8.41
CA GLY A 94 1.97 -0.09 -8.29
C GLY A 94 1.56 -0.72 -9.64
N THR A 95 1.59 0.05 -10.73
CA THR A 95 1.33 -0.48 -12.08
C THR A 95 2.40 -1.49 -12.51
N HIS A 96 3.67 -1.25 -12.16
CA HIS A 96 4.75 -2.22 -12.42
C HIS A 96 4.53 -3.52 -11.62
N ALA A 97 4.15 -3.44 -10.34
CA ALA A 97 3.83 -4.63 -9.53
C ALA A 97 2.68 -5.45 -10.12
N LEU A 98 1.62 -4.81 -10.59
CA LEU A 98 0.51 -5.48 -11.28
C LEU A 98 0.96 -6.11 -12.60
N ALA A 99 1.78 -5.42 -13.39
CA ALA A 99 2.33 -5.98 -14.63
C ALA A 99 3.16 -7.25 -14.33
N VAL A 100 4.06 -7.22 -13.35
CA VAL A 100 4.85 -8.38 -12.93
C VAL A 100 3.93 -9.54 -12.51
N ALA A 101 2.89 -9.28 -11.73
CA ALA A 101 1.92 -10.30 -11.32
C ALA A 101 1.18 -10.93 -12.50
N LEU A 102 0.75 -10.11 -13.48
CA LEU A 102 0.05 -10.59 -14.68
C LEU A 102 0.97 -11.39 -15.59
N PHE A 103 2.09 -10.81 -16.02
CA PHE A 103 3.03 -11.47 -16.94
C PHE A 103 3.73 -12.68 -16.31
N GLY A 104 3.91 -12.69 -14.99
CA GLY A 104 4.45 -13.85 -14.27
C GLY A 104 3.54 -15.07 -14.31
N ASN A 105 2.21 -14.86 -14.31
CA ASN A 105 1.21 -15.93 -14.22
C ASN A 105 0.54 -16.29 -15.56
N LEU A 106 0.46 -15.36 -16.52
CA LEU A 106 -0.16 -15.61 -17.83
C LEU A 106 0.84 -16.16 -18.85
N ARG A 107 0.37 -17.02 -19.75
CA ARG A 107 1.11 -17.61 -20.87
C ARG A 107 0.39 -17.39 -22.19
N PRO A 108 1.07 -17.53 -23.35
CA PRO A 108 0.42 -17.44 -24.65
C PRO A 108 -0.76 -18.42 -24.76
N GLY A 109 -1.95 -17.89 -25.05
CA GLY A 109 -3.21 -18.65 -25.11
C GLY A 109 -4.10 -18.52 -23.87
N ASP A 110 -3.59 -17.97 -22.75
CA ASP A 110 -4.40 -17.69 -21.57
C ASP A 110 -5.28 -16.44 -21.78
N GLU A 111 -6.37 -16.37 -21.02
CA GLU A 111 -7.30 -15.22 -21.00
C GLU A 111 -7.30 -14.55 -19.62
N LEU A 112 -7.34 -13.21 -19.61
CA LEU A 112 -7.49 -12.40 -18.40
C LEU A 112 -8.94 -11.89 -18.29
N LEU A 113 -9.62 -12.20 -17.18
CA LEU A 113 -10.95 -11.68 -16.88
C LEU A 113 -10.88 -10.57 -15.82
N SER A 114 -11.42 -9.39 -16.14
CA SER A 114 -11.66 -8.32 -15.15
C SER A 114 -13.13 -8.33 -14.70
N PRO A 115 -13.47 -8.86 -13.51
CA PRO A 115 -14.85 -9.01 -13.07
C PRO A 115 -15.50 -7.70 -12.59
N VAL A 116 -14.70 -6.64 -12.42
CA VAL A 116 -15.15 -5.33 -11.89
C VAL A 116 -15.22 -4.24 -12.97
N GLY A 117 -15.27 -4.64 -14.23
CA GLY A 117 -15.36 -3.73 -15.38
C GLY A 117 -13.99 -3.35 -15.96
N LYS A 118 -13.94 -2.19 -16.61
CA LYS A 118 -12.73 -1.71 -17.29
C LYS A 118 -11.58 -1.50 -16.28
N PRO A 119 -10.38 -2.05 -16.50
CA PRO A 119 -9.21 -1.71 -15.71
C PRO A 119 -8.91 -0.20 -15.72
N TYR A 120 -8.21 0.30 -14.71
CA TYR A 120 -7.80 1.71 -14.65
C TYR A 120 -6.74 2.04 -15.72
N ASP A 121 -6.71 3.30 -16.16
CA ASP A 121 -6.07 3.74 -17.40
C ASP A 121 -4.63 3.24 -17.63
N THR A 122 -3.78 3.21 -16.60
CA THR A 122 -2.38 2.80 -16.79
C THR A 122 -2.24 1.28 -17.00
N LEU A 123 -3.22 0.48 -16.57
CA LEU A 123 -3.19 -0.97 -16.76
C LEU A 123 -3.71 -1.37 -18.15
N GLU A 124 -4.45 -0.50 -18.83
CA GLU A 124 -4.93 -0.75 -20.21
C GLU A 124 -3.77 -0.94 -21.19
N GLU A 125 -2.71 -0.16 -21.04
CA GLU A 125 -1.50 -0.25 -21.85
C GLU A 125 -0.73 -1.55 -21.57
N VAL A 126 -0.63 -1.94 -20.29
CA VAL A 126 0.00 -3.20 -19.85
C VAL A 126 -0.72 -4.42 -20.44
N ILE A 127 -2.06 -4.38 -20.49
CA ILE A 127 -2.89 -5.46 -21.03
C ILE A 127 -2.91 -5.44 -22.58
N GLY A 128 -2.62 -4.30 -23.20
CA GLY A 128 -2.69 -4.13 -24.66
C GLY A 128 -4.09 -3.77 -25.17
N ILE A 129 -4.94 -3.17 -24.33
CA ILE A 129 -6.27 -2.64 -24.72
C ILE A 129 -6.11 -1.36 -25.56
N ARG A 130 -5.08 -0.56 -25.28
CA ARG A 130 -4.71 0.66 -26.01
C ARG A 130 -3.23 0.63 -26.41
N PRO A 131 -2.83 1.36 -27.48
CA PRO A 131 -1.42 1.58 -27.79
C PRO A 131 -0.69 2.32 -26.66
N SER A 132 0.59 2.03 -26.50
CA SER A 132 1.54 2.84 -25.70
C SER A 132 1.84 4.18 -26.35
#